data_AF-A0A5B0CMM7-F1
#
_entry.id   AF-A0A5B0CMM7-F1
#
_cell.length_a   1.000
_cell.length_b   1.000
_cell.length_c   1.000
_cell.angle_alpha   90.00
_cell.angle_beta   90.00
_cell.angle_gamma   90.00
#
_symmetry.space_group_name_H-M   'P 1'
#
loop_
_entity.id
_entity.type
_entity.pdbx_description
1 polymer ?
#
loop_
_entity_poly.entity_id
_entity_poly.type
_entity_poly.pdbx_seq_one_letter_code
_entity_poly.pdbx_strand_id
1 'polypeptide(L)'
;MTTEVKIVYADVESQIGDMSNATTLLNPKAVPPITGNTLDVVTKLTELSTKLETLLTRYQTVLLANSVTTTNSVQFMRESDEKVASVMQGTLSGPKMVTQ
;
A
#
# COMPACT_ATOMS: atom_id res chain seq x y z
N MET A 1 2.36 -19.89 21.39
CA MET A 1 1.12 -19.83 20.58
C MET A 1 1.53 -19.40 19.19
N THR A 2 1.44 -20.29 18.21
CA THR A 2 1.59 -19.92 16.80
C THR A 2 0.32 -19.15 16.41
N THR A 3 0.46 -17.86 16.13
CA THR A 3 -0.64 -17.03 15.64
C THR A 3 -0.96 -17.48 14.22
N GLU A 4 -2.09 -18.16 14.05
CA GLU A 4 -2.59 -18.50 12.71
C GLU A 4 -3.00 -17.21 11.99
N VAL A 5 -2.58 -17.07 10.73
CA VAL A 5 -2.85 -15.90 9.91
C VAL A 5 -4.00 -16.25 8.97
N LYS A 6 -5.18 -15.67 9.21
CA LYS A 6 -6.34 -15.78 8.32
C LYS A 6 -6.39 -14.56 7.41
N ILE A 7 -6.47 -14.80 6.10
CA ILE A 7 -6.60 -13.74 5.10
C ILE A 7 -7.93 -13.88 4.36
N VAL A 8 -8.68 -12.77 4.30
CA VAL A 8 -9.81 -12.61 3.38
C VAL A 8 -9.31 -11.71 2.25
N TYR A 9 -8.85 -12.32 1.16
CA TYR A 9 -8.14 -11.62 0.09
C TYR A 9 -8.92 -10.42 -0.48
N ALA A 10 -10.21 -10.61 -0.74
CA ALA A 10 -11.07 -9.58 -1.30
C ALA A 10 -11.16 -8.34 -0.40
N ASP A 11 -11.28 -8.54 0.91
CA ASP A 11 -11.36 -7.44 1.87
C ASP A 11 -10.04 -6.65 1.89
N VAL A 12 -8.91 -7.35 1.87
CA VAL A 12 -7.58 -6.70 1.88
C VAL A 12 -7.35 -5.92 0.59
N GLU A 13 -7.67 -6.50 -0.57
CA GLU A 13 -7.54 -5.82 -1.86
C GLU A 13 -8.43 -4.58 -1.96
N SER A 14 -9.66 -4.65 -1.44
CA SER A 14 -10.56 -3.49 -1.36
C SER A 14 -9.93 -2.37 -0.53
N GLN A 15 -9.41 -2.68 0.65
CA GLN A 15 -8.81 -1.68 1.55
C GLN A 15 -7.53 -1.07 0.97
N ILE A 16 -6.70 -1.86 0.27
CA ILE A 16 -5.54 -1.35 -0.44
C ILE A 16 -5.97 -0.41 -1.59
N GLY A 17 -7.05 -0.74 -2.29
CA GLY A 17 -7.66 0.10 -3.32
C GLY A 17 -8.10 1.45 -2.77
N ASP A 18 -8.83 1.46 -1.66
CA ASP A 18 -9.27 2.68 -0.98
C ASP A 18 -8.09 3.54 -0.53
N MET A 19 -7.04 2.91 0.03
CA MET A 19 -5.82 3.60 0.46
C MET A 19 -5.07 4.20 -0.72
N SER A 20 -4.95 3.48 -1.83
CA SER A 20 -4.34 3.99 -3.07
C SER A 20 -5.10 5.20 -3.62
N ASN A 21 -6.43 5.12 -3.66
CA ASN A 21 -7.29 6.23 -4.10
C ASN A 21 -7.13 7.45 -3.19
N ALA A 22 -7.21 7.27 -1.87
CA ALA A 22 -7.01 8.37 -0.92
C ALA A 22 -5.61 9.02 -1.05
N THR A 23 -4.59 8.20 -1.31
CA THR A 23 -3.22 8.66 -1.49
C THR A 23 -3.04 9.48 -2.77
N THR A 24 -3.70 9.11 -3.88
CA THR A 24 -3.65 9.86 -5.15
C THR A 24 -4.44 11.18 -5.09
N LEU A 25 -5.49 11.23 -4.27
CA LEU A 25 -6.26 12.46 -4.02
C LEU A 25 -5.50 13.48 -3.16
N LEU A 26 -4.47 13.05 -2.44
CA LEU A 26 -3.60 13.95 -1.68
C LEU A 26 -2.80 14.84 -2.65
N ASN A 27 -3.07 16.15 -2.63
CA ASN A 27 -2.40 17.14 -3.47
C ASN A 27 -1.53 18.08 -2.62
N PRO A 28 -0.29 17.66 -2.28
CA PRO A 28 0.64 18.49 -1.52
C PRO A 28 1.16 19.62 -2.42
N LYS A 29 0.51 20.79 -2.38
CA LYS A 29 0.99 22.00 -3.05
C LYS A 29 0.88 23.18 -2.10
N ALA A 30 2.02 23.82 -1.82
CA ALA A 30 2.04 25.09 -1.13
C ALA A 30 1.38 26.16 -1.99
N VAL A 31 0.66 27.07 -1.33
CA VAL A 31 0.20 28.30 -1.96
C VAL A 31 1.42 29.19 -2.25
N PRO A 32 1.51 29.83 -3.44
CA PRO A 32 2.58 30.75 -3.75
C PRO A 32 2.73 31.87 -2.71
N PRO A 33 3.95 32.39 -2.49
CA PRO A 33 4.16 33.50 -1.57
C PRO A 33 3.42 34.77 -2.03
N ILE A 34 2.96 35.57 -1.06
CA ILE A 34 2.38 36.90 -1.35
C ILE A 34 3.52 37.86 -1.70
N THR A 35 3.57 38.31 -2.96
CA THR A 35 4.63 39.19 -3.45
C THR A 35 4.47 40.62 -2.89
N GLY A 36 5.61 41.29 -2.62
CA GLY A 36 5.63 42.67 -2.13
C GLY A 36 5.33 42.87 -0.64
N ASN A 37 5.03 41.80 0.10
CA ASN A 37 4.84 41.86 1.56
C ASN A 37 6.17 41.57 2.28
N THR A 38 6.58 42.47 3.18
CA THR A 38 7.84 42.38 3.94
C THR A 38 7.63 42.04 5.41
N LEU A 39 6.40 41.72 5.83
CA LEU A 39 6.12 41.32 7.20
C LEU A 39 6.72 39.93 7.48
N ASP A 40 7.42 39.80 8.60
CA ASP A 40 8.02 38.53 9.06
C ASP A 40 6.99 37.39 9.17
N VAL A 41 5.73 37.73 9.48
CA VAL A 41 4.63 36.77 9.55
C VAL A 41 4.37 36.10 8.20
N VAL A 42 4.46 36.84 7.09
CA VAL A 42 4.27 36.28 5.76
C VAL A 42 5.42 35.35 5.41
N THR A 43 6.66 35.73 5.73
CA THR A 43 7.83 34.86 5.59
C THR A 43 7.64 33.55 6.35
N LYS A 44 7.17 33.62 7.60
CA LYS A 44 6.90 32.42 8.43
C LYS A 44 5.77 31.56 7.90
N LEU A 45 4.70 32.16 7.38
CA LEU A 45 3.61 31.42 6.73
C LEU A 45 4.08 30.72 5.45
N THR A 46 4.93 31.37 4.65
CA THR A 46 5.54 30.75 3.47
C THR A 46 6.45 29.58 3.86
N GLU A 47 7.34 29.77 4.85
CA GLU A 47 8.18 28.68 5.38
C GLU A 47 7.35 27.49 5.86
N LEU A 48 6.25 27.75 6.61
CA LEU A 48 5.36 26.72 7.11
C LEU A 48 4.65 25.98 5.97
N SER A 49 4.13 26.71 4.98
CA SER A 49 3.47 26.15 3.80
C SER A 49 4.40 25.20 3.04
N THR A 50 5.65 25.60 2.80
CA THR A 50 6.67 24.74 2.15
C THR A 50 7.02 23.51 2.99
N LYS A 51 7.11 23.64 4.32
CA LYS A 51 7.35 22.50 5.21
C LYS A 51 6.20 21.50 5.19
N LEU A 52 4.96 21.99 5.17
CA LEU A 52 3.76 21.15 5.08
C LEU A 52 3.68 20.43 3.73
N GLU A 53 3.98 21.11 2.62
CA GLU A 53 4.10 20.47 1.30
C GLU A 53 5.13 19.35 1.33
N THR A 54 6.33 19.63 1.85
CA THR A 54 7.40 18.63 1.96
C THR A 54 6.98 17.42 2.80
N LEU A 55 6.33 17.67 3.93
CA LEU A 55 5.84 16.63 4.83
C LEU A 55 4.79 15.75 4.14
N LEU A 56 3.80 16.36 3.49
CA LEU A 56 2.73 15.64 2.82
C LEU A 56 3.23 14.85 1.61
N THR A 57 4.18 15.37 0.83
CA THR A 57 4.84 14.64 -0.27
C THR A 57 5.60 13.41 0.24
N ARG A 58 6.32 13.55 1.36
CA ARG A 58 7.02 12.41 2.00
C ARG A 58 6.02 11.36 2.51
N TYR A 59 4.95 11.82 3.14
CA TYR A 59 3.91 10.93 3.64
C TYR A 59 3.21 10.17 2.50
N GLN A 60 2.86 10.85 1.41
CA GLN A 60 2.33 10.24 0.19
C GLN A 60 3.26 9.16 -0.36
N THR A 61 4.57 9.42 -0.39
CA THR A 61 5.58 8.45 -0.84
C THR A 61 5.57 7.18 0.01
N VAL A 62 5.51 7.33 1.33
CA VAL A 62 5.47 6.19 2.27
C VAL A 62 4.17 5.41 2.10
N LEU A 63 3.03 6.08 1.95
CA LEU A 63 1.74 5.43 1.72
C LEU A 63 1.74 4.61 0.42
N LEU A 64 2.28 5.16 -0.68
CA LEU A 64 2.40 4.44 -1.94
C LEU A 64 3.31 3.20 -1.80
N ALA A 65 4.45 3.34 -1.13
CA ALA A 65 5.34 2.21 -0.87
C ALA A 65 4.64 1.12 -0.06
N ASN A 66 3.92 1.51 1.00
CA ASN A 66 3.17 0.56 1.83
C ASN A 66 2.06 -0.15 1.05
N SER A 67 1.29 0.57 0.21
CA SER A 67 0.30 -0.06 -0.68
C SER A 67 0.94 -1.12 -1.57
N VAL A 68 2.03 -0.78 -2.25
CA VAL A 68 2.74 -1.73 -3.14
C VAL A 68 3.27 -2.93 -2.38
N THR A 69 3.94 -2.72 -1.25
CA THR A 69 4.46 -3.81 -0.43
C THR A 69 3.35 -4.72 0.07
N THR A 70 2.22 -4.16 0.52
CA THR A 70 1.08 -4.93 1.01
C THR A 70 0.45 -5.74 -0.12
N THR A 71 0.25 -5.16 -1.30
CA THR A 71 -0.23 -5.88 -2.49
C THR A 71 0.65 -7.08 -2.81
N ASN A 72 1.97 -6.88 -2.83
CA ASN A 72 2.92 -7.95 -3.12
C ASN A 72 2.88 -9.06 -2.06
N SER A 73 2.76 -8.70 -0.78
CA SER A 73 2.63 -9.69 0.31
C SER A 73 1.35 -10.51 0.20
N VAL A 74 0.22 -9.87 -0.10
CA VAL A 74 -1.08 -10.54 -0.29
C VAL A 74 -1.01 -11.49 -1.48
N GLN A 75 -0.42 -11.04 -2.59
CA GLN A 75 -0.24 -11.87 -3.78
C GLN A 75 0.67 -13.08 -3.50
N PHE A 76 1.79 -12.88 -2.81
CA PHE A 76 2.66 -13.98 -2.38
C PHE A 76 1.94 -15.02 -1.53
N MET A 77 1.07 -14.57 -0.61
CA MET A 77 0.28 -15.49 0.21
C MET A 77 -0.76 -16.24 -0.61
N ARG A 78 -1.41 -15.60 -1.59
CA ARG A 78 -2.33 -16.26 -2.51
C ARG A 78 -1.64 -17.37 -3.31
N GLU A 79 -0.49 -17.06 -3.90
CA GLU A 79 0.29 -18.03 -4.68
C GLU A 79 0.76 -19.21 -3.81
N SER A 80 1.10 -18.94 -2.56
CA SER A 80 1.47 -19.97 -1.59
C SER A 80 0.28 -20.89 -1.27
N ASP A 81 -0.91 -20.33 -1.03
CA ASP A 81 -2.13 -21.09 -0.78
C ASP A 81 -2.55 -21.94 -2.00
N GLU A 82 -2.49 -21.36 -3.20
CA GLU A 82 -2.77 -22.08 -4.45
C GLU A 82 -1.82 -23.26 -4.67
N LYS A 83 -0.52 -23.06 -4.38
CA LYS A 83 0.49 -24.12 -4.46
C LYS A 83 0.20 -25.24 -3.45
N VAL A 84 -0.13 -24.90 -2.21
CA VAL A 84 -0.49 -25.90 -1.19
C VAL A 84 -1.75 -26.66 -1.60
N ALA A 85 -2.77 -25.97 -2.08
CA ALA A 85 -4.02 -26.58 -2.57
C ALA A 85 -3.76 -27.55 -3.73
N SER A 86 -2.91 -27.18 -4.70
CA SER A 86 -2.54 -28.03 -5.83
C SER A 86 -1.86 -29.33 -5.39
N VAL A 87 -0.96 -29.25 -4.39
CA VAL A 87 -0.28 -30.42 -3.82
C VAL A 87 -1.27 -31.31 -3.09
N MET A 88 -2.15 -30.73 -2.26
CA MET A 88 -3.20 -31.48 -1.56
C MET A 88 -4.14 -32.20 -2.52
N GLN A 89 -4.53 -31.56 -3.61
CA GLN A 89 -5.39 -32.17 -4.61
C GLN A 89 -4.68 -33.32 -5.36
N GLY A 90 -3.38 -33.17 -5.60
CA GLY A 90 -2.53 -34.24 -6.15
C GLY A 90 -2.38 -35.44 -5.21
N THR A 91 -2.26 -35.24 -3.90
CA THR A 91 -2.15 -36.34 -2.93
C THR A 91 -3.48 -37.05 -2.69
N LEU A 92 -4.61 -36.32 -2.70
CA LEU A 92 -5.96 -36.89 -2.62
C LEU A 92 -6.33 -37.75 -3.84
N SER A 93 -5.74 -37.47 -5.00
CA SER A 93 -5.99 -38.23 -6.24
C SER A 93 -5.32 -39.62 -6.28
N GLY A 94 -4.55 -39.99 -5.25
CA GLY A 94 -3.82 -41.26 -5.16
C GLY A 94 -2.65 -41.38 -6.15
N PRO A 95 -1.71 -42.33 -5.95
CA PRO A 95 -0.63 -42.55 -6.90
C PRO A 95 -1.22 -42.99 -8.26
N LYS A 96 -0.91 -42.24 -9.32
CA LYS A 96 -1.21 -42.69 -10.69
C LYS A 96 -0.45 -43.99 -10.91
N MET A 97 -1.17 -45.11 -10.99
CA MET A 97 -0.59 -46.37 -11.45
C MET A 97 -0.04 -46.14 -12.86
N VAL A 98 1.28 -46.20 -12.98
CA VAL A 98 1.96 -46.27 -14.26
C VAL A 98 1.68 -47.66 -14.81
N THR A 99 0.68 -47.78 -15.69
CA THR A 99 0.49 -48.98 -16.50
C THR A 99 1.64 -49.09 -17.47
N GLN A 100 2.43 -50.14 -17.30
CA GLN A 100 3.54 -50.55 -18.15
C GLN A 100 3.02 -51.19 -19.44
#